data_AF-A0A6B3I2G9-F1
#
_entry.id   AF-A0A6B3I2G9-F1
#
_cell.length_a   1.000
_cell.length_b   1.000
_cell.length_c   1.000
_cell.angle_alpha   90.00
_cell.angle_beta   90.00
_cell.angle_gamma   90.00
#
_symmetry.space_group_name_H-M   'P 1'
#
loop_
_entity.id
_entity.type
_entity.pdbx_description
1 polymer ?
#
loop_
_entity_poly.entity_id
_entity_poly.type
_entity_poly.pdbx_seq_one_letter_code
_entity_poly.pdbx_strand_id
1 'polypeptide(L)'
;MISVHRSDDRYRGGEPDAGIETRHALSFGSFYDPDNLRFGPILACNEERLAPGAGFDEHPHSHTEIVTWVVEGELTHRDSAGHSTVVR
;
A
#
# COMPACT_ATOMS: atom_id res chain seq x y z
N MET A 1 -25.21 -8.41 -5.85
CA MET A 1 -24.69 -9.37 -4.85
C MET A 1 -23.65 -8.62 -4.02
N ILE A 2 -23.59 -8.83 -2.71
CA ILE A 2 -22.66 -8.15 -1.81
C ILE A 2 -21.67 -9.20 -1.30
N SER A 3 -20.37 -8.90 -1.37
CA SER A 3 -19.31 -9.67 -0.70
C SER A 3 -18.76 -8.88 0.49
N VAL A 4 -18.30 -9.59 1.52
CA VAL A 4 -17.68 -9.01 2.71
C VAL A 4 -16.28 -9.60 2.85
N HIS A 5 -15.27 -8.73 2.83
CA HIS A 5 -13.87 -9.07 3.08
C HIS A 5 -13.47 -8.49 4.43
N ARG A 6 -13.19 -9.33 5.42
CA ARG A 6 -12.84 -8.86 6.77
C ARG A 6 -11.37 -8.48 6.83
N SER A 7 -11.01 -7.61 7.78
CA SER A 7 -9.63 -7.17 7.96
C SER A 7 -8.66 -8.33 8.20
N ASP A 8 -9.10 -9.34 8.97
CA ASP A 8 -8.28 -10.50 9.30
C ASP A 8 -8.06 -11.47 8.13
N ASP A 9 -8.89 -11.37 7.07
CA ASP A 9 -8.79 -12.19 5.86
C ASP A 9 -7.83 -11.57 4.82
N ARG A 10 -7.31 -10.36 5.06
CA ARG A 10 -6.39 -9.68 4.14
C ARG A 10 -5.03 -10.37 4.09
N TYR A 11 -4.41 -10.34 2.93
CA TYR A 11 -3.06 -10.86 2.73
C TYR A 11 -2.06 -10.03 3.53
N ARG A 12 -1.32 -10.66 4.45
CA ARG A 12 -0.30 -9.99 5.28
C ARG A 12 1.06 -10.10 4.62
N GLY A 13 1.78 -9.00 4.54
CA GLY A 13 3.13 -8.96 4.00
C GLY A 13 3.99 -7.87 4.63
N GLY A 14 4.98 -7.43 3.86
CA GLY A 14 5.93 -6.39 4.25
C GLY A 14 7.28 -6.98 4.61
N GLU A 15 8.12 -6.14 5.20
CA GLU A 15 9.46 -6.47 5.65
C GLU A 15 9.57 -6.08 7.13
N PRO A 16 9.15 -6.98 8.06
CA PRO A 16 9.11 -6.65 9.49
C PRO A 16 10.48 -6.23 10.06
N ASP A 17 11.56 -6.83 9.55
CA ASP A 17 12.93 -6.46 9.94
C ASP A 17 13.32 -5.03 9.51
N ALA A 18 12.67 -4.51 8.45
CA ALA A 18 12.77 -3.12 8.01
C ALA A 18 11.71 -2.21 8.65
N GLY A 19 10.88 -2.74 9.55
CA GLY A 19 9.81 -2.00 10.22
C GLY A 19 8.58 -1.75 9.33
N ILE A 20 8.34 -2.61 8.34
CA ILE A 20 7.23 -2.49 7.38
C ILE A 20 6.26 -3.65 7.59
N GLU A 21 5.04 -3.35 8.02
CA GLU A 21 3.93 -4.30 8.02
C GLU A 21 2.87 -3.84 7.02
N THR A 22 2.39 -4.74 6.16
CA THR A 22 1.31 -4.42 5.21
C THR A 22 0.19 -5.45 5.21
N ARG A 23 -1.02 -4.98 4.88
CA ARG A 23 -2.21 -5.80 4.66
C ARG A 23 -2.85 -5.43 3.32
N HIS A 24 -2.90 -6.35 2.38
CA HIS A 24 -3.49 -6.17 1.06
C HIS A 24 -4.92 -6.70 1.00
N ALA A 25 -5.86 -5.87 0.56
CA ALA A 25 -7.25 -6.29 0.33
C ALA A 25 -7.44 -6.99 -1.03
N LEU A 26 -6.53 -6.77 -1.98
CA LEU A 26 -6.51 -7.32 -3.34
C LEU A 26 -5.18 -8.03 -3.58
N SER A 27 -5.07 -8.79 -4.67
CA SER A 27 -3.81 -9.38 -5.13
C SER A 27 -2.76 -8.30 -5.40
N PHE A 28 -1.63 -8.36 -4.71
CA PHE A 28 -0.57 -7.35 -4.77
C PHE A 28 0.79 -7.93 -4.35
N GLY A 29 1.88 -7.48 -4.97
CA GLY A 29 3.24 -7.93 -4.66
C GLY A 29 3.41 -9.44 -4.86
N SER A 30 3.85 -10.13 -3.81
CA SER A 30 4.01 -11.59 -3.81
C SER A 30 2.71 -12.36 -3.56
N PHE A 31 1.62 -11.68 -3.22
CA PHE A 31 0.32 -12.31 -2.95
C PHE A 31 -0.54 -12.32 -4.21
N TYR A 32 -0.94 -13.51 -4.63
CA TYR A 32 -1.70 -13.71 -5.85
C TYR A 32 -2.92 -14.58 -5.60
N ASP A 33 -4.08 -13.99 -5.87
CA ASP A 33 -5.38 -14.64 -5.95
C ASP A 33 -6.05 -14.22 -7.28
N PRO A 34 -6.26 -15.18 -8.21
CA PRO A 34 -6.82 -14.87 -9.53
C PRO A 34 -8.26 -14.35 -9.46
N ASP A 35 -8.98 -14.63 -8.37
CA ASP A 35 -10.37 -14.21 -8.19
C ASP A 35 -10.49 -12.85 -7.47
N ASN A 36 -9.37 -12.27 -7.03
CA ASN A 36 -9.33 -11.01 -6.26
C ASN A 36 -8.30 -9.99 -6.80
N LEU A 37 -8.21 -9.87 -8.13
CA LEU A 37 -7.22 -9.01 -8.80
C LEU A 37 -7.51 -7.51 -8.72
N ARG A 38 -8.79 -7.11 -8.69
CA ARG A 38 -9.23 -5.71 -8.70
C ARG A 38 -10.68 -5.55 -8.32
N PHE A 39 -11.08 -4.35 -7.92
CA PHE A 39 -12.48 -3.96 -7.77
C PHE A 39 -12.79 -2.74 -8.64
N GLY A 40 -13.40 -2.97 -9.81
CA GLY A 40 -13.57 -1.91 -10.81
C GLY A 40 -12.20 -1.33 -11.23
N PRO A 41 -11.97 -0.01 -11.09
CA PRO A 41 -10.68 0.61 -11.39
C PRO A 41 -9.64 0.47 -10.26
N ILE A 42 -10.02 -0.01 -9.08
CA ILE A 42 -9.11 -0.14 -7.94
C ILE A 42 -8.23 -1.37 -8.14
N LEU A 43 -6.94 -1.15 -8.37
CA LEU A 43 -5.94 -2.20 -8.58
C LEU A 43 -5.28 -2.67 -7.28
N ALA A 44 -5.20 -1.79 -6.29
CA ALA A 44 -4.61 -2.08 -4.99
C ALA A 44 -5.36 -1.30 -3.89
N CYS A 45 -5.46 -1.91 -2.73
CA CYS A 45 -5.95 -1.26 -1.52
C CYS A 45 -5.18 -1.87 -0.35
N ASN A 46 -4.17 -1.12 0.10
CA ASN A 46 -3.19 -1.57 1.07
C ASN A 46 -3.30 -0.73 2.35
N GLU A 47 -3.10 -1.39 3.48
CA GLU A 47 -2.86 -0.74 4.76
C GLU A 47 -1.41 -0.99 5.15
N GLU A 48 -0.68 0.07 5.47
CA GLU A 48 0.74 0.00 5.80
C GLU A 48 0.97 0.61 7.18
N ARG A 49 1.73 -0.11 8.01
CA ARG A 49 2.23 0.36 9.29
C ARG A 49 3.75 0.41 9.19
N LEU A 50 4.28 1.62 9.32
CA LEU A 50 5.71 1.89 9.21
C LEU A 50 6.26 2.29 10.57
N ALA A 51 7.36 1.68 10.98
CA ALA A 51 8.14 2.15 12.12
C ALA A 51 8.78 3.52 11.82
N PRO A 52 9.16 4.32 12.84
CA PRO A 52 9.86 5.58 12.61
C PRO A 52 11.12 5.40 11.76
N GLY A 53 11.19 6.11 10.63
CA GLY A 53 12.30 6.04 9.67
C GLY A 53 12.22 4.89 8.67
N ALA A 54 11.26 3.97 8.80
CA ALA A 54 10.96 2.98 7.78
C ALA A 54 10.25 3.65 6.58
N GLY A 55 10.41 3.03 5.41
CA GLY A 55 9.84 3.51 4.16
C GLY A 55 10.18 2.58 3.01
N PHE A 56 9.89 3.02 1.80
CA PHE A 56 10.14 2.25 0.59
C PHE A 56 11.25 2.91 -0.20
N ASP A 57 12.13 2.10 -0.79
CA ASP A 57 13.12 2.57 -1.75
C ASP A 57 12.44 3.21 -2.96
N GLU A 58 13.15 4.11 -3.63
CA GLU A 58 12.68 4.71 -4.87
C GLU A 58 12.41 3.64 -5.93
N HIS A 59 11.21 3.67 -6.52
CA HIS A 59 10.81 2.73 -7.56
C HIS A 59 9.86 3.39 -8.57
N PRO A 60 9.85 2.91 -9.83
CA PRO A 60 9.02 3.52 -10.87
C PRO A 60 7.57 3.06 -10.80
N HIS A 61 6.66 3.97 -11.16
CA HIS A 61 5.26 3.66 -11.44
C HIS A 61 4.91 4.06 -12.88
N SER A 62 3.93 3.38 -13.48
CA SER A 62 3.39 3.76 -14.79
C SER A 62 1.91 3.43 -14.87
N HIS A 63 1.15 4.25 -15.62
CA HIS A 63 -0.26 4.02 -15.92
C HIS A 63 -1.15 3.78 -14.68
N THR A 64 -0.86 4.47 -13.57
CA THR A 64 -1.62 4.34 -12.32
C THR A 64 -1.64 5.66 -11.57
N GLU A 65 -2.72 5.88 -10.83
CA GLU A 65 -2.87 7.00 -9.90
C GLU A 65 -2.77 6.44 -8.48
N ILE A 66 -1.92 7.04 -7.64
CA ILE A 66 -1.69 6.60 -6.27
C ILE A 66 -2.28 7.63 -5.31
N VAL A 67 -3.12 7.16 -4.40
CA VAL A 67 -3.70 7.97 -3.34
C VAL A 67 -3.23 7.42 -2.01
N THR A 68 -2.50 8.25 -1.25
CA THR A 68 -2.05 7.92 0.10
C THR A 68 -2.88 8.72 1.11
N TRP A 69 -3.44 8.02 2.09
CA TRP A 69 -4.16 8.62 3.21
C TRP A 69 -3.45 8.28 4.51
N VAL A 70 -2.86 9.28 5.17
CA VAL A 70 -2.22 9.09 6.48
C VAL A 70 -3.30 9.08 7.57
N VAL A 71 -3.35 7.98 8.32
CA VAL A 71 -4.31 7.82 9.43
C VAL A 71 -3.73 8.34 10.74
N GLU A 72 -2.44 8.11 10.97
CA GLU A 72 -1.70 8.53 12.16
C GLU A 72 -0.22 8.73 11.80
N GLY A 73 0.44 9.71 12.40
CA GLY A 73 1.83 10.05 12.13
C GLY A 73 2.01 10.96 10.92
N GLU A 74 3.16 10.87 10.27
CA GLU A 74 3.50 11.67 9.09
C GLU A 74 4.25 10.80 8.06
N LEU A 75 4.03 11.06 6.78
CA LEU A 75 4.73 10.39 5.68
C LEU A 75 5.40 11.43 4.77
N THR A 76 6.71 11.26 4.53
CA THR A 76 7.42 12.07 3.54
C THR A 76 7.34 11.40 2.17
N HIS A 77 6.76 12.09 1.20
CA HIS A 77 6.80 11.71 -0.21
C HIS A 77 7.92 12.47 -0.94
N ARG A 78 8.60 11.77 -1.85
CA ARG A 78 9.58 12.31 -2.80
C ARG A 78 9.36 11.65 -4.16
N ASP A 79 9.46 12.43 -5.23
CA ASP A 79 9.26 11.92 -6.59
C ASP A 79 10.43 12.22 -7.55
N SER A 80 10.39 11.61 -8.73
CA SER A 80 11.40 11.77 -9.77
C SER A 80 11.41 13.14 -10.45
N ALA A 81 10.40 13.98 -10.23
CA ALA A 81 10.36 15.36 -10.70
C ALA A 81 11.02 16.33 -9.68
N GLY A 82 11.48 15.82 -8.54
CA GLY A 82 12.12 16.59 -7.48
C GLY A 82 11.15 17.20 -6.48
N HIS A 83 9.86 16.83 -6.51
CA HIS A 83 8.93 17.26 -5.49
C HIS A 83 9.18 16.51 -4.18
N SER A 84 8.95 17.20 -3.06
CA SER A 84 8.92 16.59 -1.74
C SER A 84 7.84 17.21 -0.88
N THR A 85 7.08 16.39 -0.16
CA THR A 85 5.97 16.84 0.68
C THR A 85 5.81 15.92 1.88
N VAL A 86 5.43 16.48 3.01
CA VAL A 86 5.00 15.73 4.20
C VAL A 86 3.47 15.68 4.21
N VAL A 87 2.91 14.48 4.31
CA VAL A 87 1.48 14.20 4.44
C VAL A 87 1.18 13.85 5.89
N ARG A 88 0.09 14.39 6.44
CA ARG A 88 -0.34 14.26 7.84
C ARG A 88 -1.86 14.42 7.96
#